data_AF-A0A1V0M6X2-F1
#
_entry.id   AF-A0A1V0M6X2-F1
#
_cell.length_a   1.000
_cell.length_b   1.000
_cell.length_c   1.000
_cell.angle_alpha   90.00
_cell.angle_beta   90.00
_cell.angle_gamma   90.00
#
_symmetry.space_group_name_H-M   'P 1'
#
loop_
_entity.id
_entity.type
_entity.pdbx_description
1 polymer ?
#
loop_
_entity_poly.entity_id
_entity_poly.type
_entity_poly.pdbx_seq_one_letter_code
_entity_poly.pdbx_strand_id
1 'polypeptide(L)'
;MRGLSIVLGLSLLVGCTHEPLSEGLPVQNHHWGDEPKIQFLGVGGWLIHWRGEGLLLAPSYTNPASLGIPGIPPARVVADNEKVDRHMPPAADVTMLLVGHAHYDHLLDVPRVVDKHSPKAVVYGSETVKHILHAAKNSSGQRIFGAGAVVVPSQQQITDHRDPSRPGTWFYSDGKVITDGDVNGANSVGSIRVMPIRSMHAGHLFGHNFIPGEYDWELDDLPTGLLDWRLGEVTLAWMIDLLGEDGRPVYRIHYQDSAAEPPWGFPPIISDSKRVDVEILCGGGWNQVSYYLTGLLRVTKPRLVLLGHWENFFGNDLGEPARTIPLLGYKGLLEQLKPYNVVVPEPFSDILLPPPME
;
A
#
# COMPACT_ATOMS: atom_id res chain seq x y z
N MET A 1 -12.76 -1.97 30.59
CA MET A 1 -11.50 -1.19 30.70
C MET A 1 -10.78 -1.03 29.36
N ARG A 2 -10.50 -2.10 28.60
CA ARG A 2 -9.83 -1.99 27.27
C ARG A 2 -10.54 -1.08 26.25
N GLY A 3 -11.87 -1.15 26.13
CA GLY A 3 -12.63 -0.30 25.20
C GLY A 3 -12.57 1.20 25.54
N LEU A 4 -12.56 1.57 26.82
CA LEU A 4 -12.44 2.98 27.25
C LEU A 4 -11.05 3.54 26.93
N SER A 5 -9.99 2.73 27.07
CA SER A 5 -8.62 3.13 26.72
C SER A 5 -8.41 3.31 25.21
N ILE A 6 -9.06 2.50 24.37
CA ILE A 6 -9.01 2.64 22.90
C ILE A 6 -9.74 3.91 22.45
N VAL A 7 -10.94 4.17 22.97
CA VAL A 7 -11.69 5.40 22.66
C VAL A 7 -10.92 6.65 23.09
N LEU A 8 -10.30 6.62 24.28
CA LEU A 8 -9.45 7.72 24.75
C LEU A 8 -8.20 7.88 23.86
N GLY A 9 -7.57 6.79 23.42
CA GLY A 9 -6.43 6.83 22.50
C GLY A 9 -6.78 7.40 21.12
N LEU A 10 -7.93 7.01 20.56
CA LEU A 10 -8.42 7.56 19.29
C LEU A 10 -8.79 9.04 19.39
N SER A 11 -9.29 9.50 20.55
CA SER A 11 -9.56 10.93 20.76
C SER A 11 -8.29 11.79 20.78
N LEU A 12 -7.13 11.19 21.07
CA LEU A 12 -5.83 11.87 21.01
C LEU A 12 -5.27 11.98 19.58
N LEU A 13 -5.89 11.33 18.59
CA LEU A 13 -5.55 11.50 17.17
C LEU A 13 -6.29 12.69 16.53
N VAL A 14 -7.19 13.34 17.28
CA VAL A 14 -7.87 14.57 16.83
C VAL A 14 -6.87 15.72 16.81
N GLY A 15 -6.75 16.38 15.67
CA GLY A 15 -5.91 17.56 15.55
C GLY A 15 -6.16 18.33 14.27
N CYS A 16 -5.57 19.52 14.20
CA CYS A 16 -5.56 20.30 12.98
C CYS A 16 -4.68 19.61 11.91
N THR A 17 -5.14 19.67 10.68
CA THR A 17 -4.33 19.39 9.51
C THR A 17 -3.68 20.69 9.04
N HIS A 18 -2.50 20.60 8.44
CA HIS A 18 -1.73 21.76 8.01
C HIS A 18 -1.42 21.69 6.52
N GLU A 19 -1.14 22.85 5.92
CA GLU A 19 -0.57 22.90 4.58
C GLU A 19 0.80 22.22 4.59
N PRO A 20 1.13 21.36 3.61
CA PRO A 20 2.35 20.55 3.66
C PRO A 20 3.63 21.39 3.79
N LEU A 21 3.67 22.52 3.07
CA LEU A 21 4.81 23.45 3.11
C LEU A 21 5.01 24.10 4.48
N SER A 22 3.95 24.33 5.27
CA SER A 22 4.12 24.87 6.63
C SER A 22 4.78 23.88 7.59
N GLU A 23 4.68 22.58 7.27
CA GLU A 23 5.37 21.48 7.98
C GLU A 23 6.70 21.09 7.33
N GLY A 24 7.12 21.83 6.30
CA GLY A 24 8.38 21.63 5.59
C GLY A 24 8.36 20.52 4.53
N LEU A 25 7.20 19.94 4.21
CA LEU A 25 7.06 18.94 3.15
C LEU A 25 7.06 19.61 1.77
N PRO A 26 8.06 19.34 0.89
CA PRO A 26 8.11 19.90 -0.45
C PRO A 26 7.28 19.04 -1.40
N VAL A 27 5.95 19.17 -1.31
CA VAL A 27 5.01 18.40 -2.14
C VAL A 27 5.13 18.82 -3.61
N GLN A 28 5.14 17.82 -4.50
CA GLN A 28 5.24 18.00 -5.95
C GLN A 28 3.94 17.58 -6.60
N ASN A 29 3.41 18.44 -7.47
CA ASN A 29 2.22 18.15 -8.26
C ASN A 29 2.56 18.19 -9.75
N HIS A 30 2.93 17.04 -10.29
CA HIS A 30 3.27 16.90 -11.71
C HIS A 30 2.27 15.96 -12.39
N HIS A 31 1.95 16.25 -13.65
CA HIS A 31 1.15 15.37 -14.49
C HIS A 31 1.92 15.13 -15.79
N TRP A 32 2.22 13.87 -16.07
CA TRP A 32 3.01 13.44 -17.22
C TRP A 32 2.15 12.57 -18.13
N GLY A 33 2.20 12.83 -19.44
CA GLY A 33 1.58 11.93 -20.43
C GLY A 33 2.43 10.71 -20.76
N ASP A 34 3.72 10.75 -20.45
CA ASP A 34 4.70 9.74 -20.87
C ASP A 34 4.79 8.58 -19.87
N GLU A 35 5.01 7.38 -20.43
CA GLU A 35 5.33 6.15 -19.69
C GLU A 35 6.83 5.81 -19.84
N PRO A 36 7.43 5.08 -18.88
CA PRO A 36 6.79 4.52 -17.69
C PRO A 36 6.79 5.46 -16.48
N LYS A 37 5.67 5.43 -15.75
CA LYS A 37 5.42 6.28 -14.58
C LYS A 37 4.69 5.50 -13.49
N ILE A 38 4.74 6.05 -12.28
CA ILE A 38 3.89 5.66 -11.16
C ILE A 38 2.99 6.84 -10.86
N GLN A 39 1.68 6.62 -10.76
CA GLN A 39 0.74 7.62 -10.32
C GLN A 39 0.43 7.42 -8.83
N PHE A 40 0.60 8.47 -8.02
CA PHE A 40 0.15 8.47 -6.65
C PHE A 40 -1.36 8.76 -6.62
N LEU A 41 -2.14 7.96 -5.88
CA LEU A 41 -3.60 8.11 -5.81
C LEU A 41 -4.05 8.72 -4.48
N GLY A 42 -3.13 8.80 -3.52
CA GLY A 42 -3.38 9.24 -2.16
C GLY A 42 -3.30 8.08 -1.16
N VAL A 43 -2.87 8.38 0.08
CA VAL A 43 -2.73 7.46 1.21
C VAL A 43 -1.81 6.30 0.85
N GLY A 44 -2.27 5.05 0.87
CA GLY A 44 -1.52 3.87 0.40
C GLY A 44 -1.60 3.66 -1.12
N GLY A 45 -2.33 4.50 -1.83
CA GLY A 45 -2.76 4.32 -3.22
C GLY A 45 -1.67 4.62 -4.25
N TRP A 46 -1.33 3.65 -5.10
CA TRP A 46 -0.46 3.84 -6.27
C TRP A 46 -0.93 3.04 -7.47
N LEU A 47 -0.83 3.62 -8.67
CA LEU A 47 -1.17 2.97 -9.94
C LEU A 47 0.03 2.96 -10.88
N ILE A 48 0.29 1.81 -11.50
CA ILE A 48 1.37 1.60 -12.44
C ILE A 48 0.81 0.90 -13.66
N HIS A 49 1.05 1.46 -14.84
CA HIS A 49 0.79 0.81 -16.12
C HIS A 49 2.11 0.36 -16.73
N TRP A 50 2.16 -0.87 -17.21
CA TRP A 50 3.35 -1.47 -17.78
C TRP A 50 2.99 -2.49 -18.86
N ARG A 51 3.38 -2.22 -20.10
CA ARG A 51 3.29 -3.16 -21.24
C ARG A 51 1.88 -3.76 -21.46
N GLY A 52 0.83 -2.96 -21.23
CA GLY A 52 -0.56 -3.37 -21.43
C GLY A 52 -1.19 -4.08 -20.22
N GLU A 53 -0.50 -4.12 -19.09
CA GLU A 53 -1.01 -4.56 -17.80
C GLU A 53 -0.89 -3.44 -16.76
N GLY A 54 -1.71 -3.51 -15.72
CA GLY A 54 -1.65 -2.58 -14.59
C GLY A 54 -1.40 -3.27 -13.25
N LEU A 55 -0.82 -2.52 -12.33
CA LEU A 55 -0.64 -2.87 -10.92
C LEU A 55 -1.19 -1.75 -10.05
N LEU A 56 -1.98 -2.12 -9.04
CA LEU A 56 -2.56 -1.18 -8.08
C LEU A 56 -2.10 -1.53 -6.66
N LEU A 57 -1.71 -0.53 -5.89
CA LEU A 57 -1.34 -0.68 -4.47
C LEU A 57 -2.40 0.04 -3.63
N ALA A 58 -3.05 -0.67 -2.71
CA ALA A 58 -3.94 -0.16 -1.65
C ALA A 58 -4.72 1.15 -1.96
N PRO A 59 -5.62 1.16 -2.96
CA PRO A 59 -6.37 2.37 -3.33
C PRO A 59 -7.27 2.87 -2.18
N SER A 60 -7.25 4.18 -1.93
CA SER A 60 -7.95 4.79 -0.78
C SER A 60 -8.41 6.22 -1.09
N TYR A 61 -9.71 6.38 -1.32
CA TYR A 61 -10.35 7.60 -1.78
C TYR A 61 -11.40 8.12 -0.80
N THR A 62 -12.12 7.23 -0.12
CA THR A 62 -13.25 7.61 0.73
C THR A 62 -12.81 8.54 1.85
N ASN A 63 -11.72 8.20 2.54
CA ASN A 63 -11.14 8.93 3.66
C ASN A 63 -12.21 9.45 4.65
N PRO A 64 -12.98 8.58 5.33
CA PRO A 64 -14.09 9.02 6.18
C PRO A 64 -13.63 9.80 7.41
N ALA A 65 -14.48 10.70 7.92
CA ALA A 65 -14.27 11.45 9.16
C ALA A 65 -15.54 11.52 10.02
N SER A 66 -15.36 11.70 11.33
CA SER A 66 -16.49 11.96 12.23
C SER A 66 -17.01 13.39 12.05
N LEU A 67 -18.34 13.54 11.98
CA LEU A 67 -19.03 14.82 11.79
C LEU A 67 -18.64 15.57 10.50
N GLY A 68 -17.95 14.92 9.56
CA GLY A 68 -17.42 15.55 8.35
C GLY A 68 -16.30 16.55 8.61
N ILE A 69 -15.67 16.51 9.79
CA ILE A 69 -14.61 17.46 10.18
C ILE A 69 -13.25 16.83 9.85
N PRO A 70 -12.45 17.43 8.95
CA PRO A 70 -11.12 16.91 8.63
C PRO A 70 -10.21 16.81 9.86
N GLY A 71 -9.47 15.72 9.95
CA GLY A 71 -8.57 15.44 11.08
C GLY A 71 -9.23 14.80 12.30
N ILE A 72 -10.52 14.47 12.23
CA ILE A 72 -11.21 13.70 13.28
C ILE A 72 -11.44 12.26 12.81
N PRO A 73 -10.85 11.25 13.48
CA PRO A 73 -11.03 9.85 13.12
C PRO A 73 -12.51 9.44 13.01
N PRO A 74 -12.88 8.63 12.02
CA PRO A 74 -14.27 8.23 11.78
C PRO A 74 -14.76 7.24 12.85
N ALA A 75 -15.97 7.42 13.37
CA ALA A 75 -16.66 6.38 14.12
C ALA A 75 -17.29 5.33 13.19
N ARG A 76 -17.75 5.78 12.02
CA ARG A 76 -18.38 4.97 10.97
C ARG A 76 -17.55 5.04 9.69
N VAL A 77 -17.25 3.88 9.13
CA VAL A 77 -16.38 3.68 7.97
C VAL A 77 -17.17 2.92 6.91
N VAL A 78 -17.64 3.63 5.89
CA VAL A 78 -18.41 3.08 4.76
C VAL A 78 -17.87 3.73 3.50
N ALA A 79 -17.66 2.94 2.44
CA ALA A 79 -17.12 3.43 1.18
C ALA A 79 -18.06 4.48 0.54
N ASP A 80 -17.47 5.56 0.03
CA ASP A 80 -18.12 6.53 -0.83
C ASP A 80 -17.86 6.13 -2.29
N ASN A 81 -18.72 5.27 -2.82
CA ASN A 81 -18.58 4.74 -4.17
C ASN A 81 -18.60 5.83 -5.25
N GLU A 82 -19.30 6.95 -5.03
CA GLU A 82 -19.33 8.06 -5.99
C GLU A 82 -18.00 8.81 -6.00
N LYS A 83 -17.37 9.00 -4.83
CA LYS A 83 -16.04 9.58 -4.72
C LYS A 83 -14.98 8.68 -5.37
N VAL A 84 -15.02 7.37 -5.10
CA VAL A 84 -14.15 6.40 -5.78
C VAL A 84 -14.33 6.50 -7.30
N ASP A 85 -15.57 6.49 -7.78
CA ASP A 85 -15.88 6.54 -9.21
C ASP A 85 -15.45 7.82 -9.91
N ARG A 86 -15.48 8.95 -9.20
CA ARG A 86 -15.11 10.26 -9.72
C ARG A 86 -13.60 10.39 -9.89
N HIS A 87 -12.83 9.79 -8.98
CA HIS A 87 -11.40 10.05 -8.85
C HIS A 87 -10.50 8.92 -9.35
N MET A 88 -11.00 7.68 -9.45
CA MET A 88 -10.21 6.55 -9.95
C MET A 88 -9.77 6.79 -11.41
N PRO A 89 -8.45 6.82 -11.70
CA PRO A 89 -7.94 6.89 -13.07
C PRO A 89 -8.28 5.60 -13.86
N PRO A 90 -8.15 5.61 -15.21
CA PRO A 90 -8.34 4.41 -16.01
C PRO A 90 -7.46 3.25 -15.52
N ALA A 91 -8.07 2.13 -15.15
CA ALA A 91 -7.37 1.00 -14.52
C ALA A 91 -7.93 -0.37 -14.95
N ALA A 92 -8.54 -0.45 -16.14
CA ALA A 92 -9.18 -1.65 -16.68
C ALA A 92 -8.19 -2.74 -17.14
N ASP A 93 -6.92 -2.37 -17.25
CA ASP A 93 -5.78 -3.24 -17.54
C ASP A 93 -5.11 -3.78 -16.27
N VAL A 94 -5.52 -3.35 -15.07
CA VAL A 94 -4.96 -3.85 -13.81
C VAL A 94 -5.21 -5.35 -13.66
N THR A 95 -4.12 -6.11 -13.58
CA THR A 95 -4.12 -7.57 -13.37
C THR A 95 -3.81 -7.95 -11.92
N MET A 96 -3.08 -7.08 -11.19
CA MET A 96 -2.68 -7.32 -9.82
C MET A 96 -3.04 -6.12 -8.92
N LEU A 97 -3.65 -6.39 -7.76
CA LEU A 97 -3.93 -5.39 -6.74
C LEU A 97 -3.35 -5.85 -5.41
N LEU A 98 -2.41 -5.10 -4.84
CA LEU A 98 -1.71 -5.49 -3.61
C LEU A 98 -2.26 -4.70 -2.42
N VAL A 99 -2.61 -5.41 -1.35
CA VAL A 99 -3.04 -4.84 -0.08
C VAL A 99 -2.15 -5.39 1.03
N GLY A 100 -1.37 -4.53 1.68
CA GLY A 100 -0.44 -4.98 2.71
C GLY A 100 -1.12 -5.35 4.02
N HIS A 101 -2.23 -4.69 4.38
CA HIS A 101 -3.03 -5.02 5.56
C HIS A 101 -4.48 -4.55 5.45
N ALA A 102 -5.33 -4.99 6.38
CA ALA A 102 -6.79 -4.88 6.26
C ALA A 102 -7.44 -3.65 6.93
N HIS A 103 -6.64 -2.64 7.31
CA HIS A 103 -7.22 -1.38 7.76
C HIS A 103 -8.00 -0.70 6.62
N TYR A 104 -8.98 0.12 7.00
CA TYR A 104 -9.90 0.74 6.05
C TYR A 104 -9.21 1.67 5.06
N ASP A 105 -8.14 2.33 5.47
CA ASP A 105 -7.37 3.25 4.65
C ASP A 105 -6.53 2.55 3.58
N HIS A 106 -6.56 1.21 3.53
CA HIS A 106 -5.95 0.37 2.49
C HIS A 106 -6.96 -0.55 1.77
N LEU A 107 -8.08 -0.91 2.44
CA LEU A 107 -8.99 -1.96 1.95
C LEU A 107 -10.42 -1.48 1.63
N LEU A 108 -10.89 -0.37 2.23
CA LEU A 108 -12.29 0.05 2.18
C LEU A 108 -12.84 0.18 0.76
N ASP A 109 -12.03 0.75 -0.13
CA ASP A 109 -12.45 1.10 -1.49
C ASP A 109 -12.16 0.00 -2.52
N VAL A 110 -11.38 -1.02 -2.13
CA VAL A 110 -10.99 -2.14 -2.99
C VAL A 110 -12.21 -2.83 -3.63
N PRO A 111 -13.32 -3.13 -2.91
CA PRO A 111 -14.52 -3.67 -3.53
C PRO A 111 -15.05 -2.86 -4.71
N ARG A 112 -15.14 -1.53 -4.57
CA ARG A 112 -15.68 -0.67 -5.63
C ARG A 112 -14.70 -0.55 -6.80
N VAL A 113 -13.42 -0.45 -6.49
CA VAL A 113 -12.36 -0.41 -7.51
C VAL A 113 -12.38 -1.69 -8.34
N VAL A 114 -12.41 -2.87 -7.72
CA VAL A 114 -12.42 -4.15 -8.44
C VAL A 114 -13.71 -4.34 -9.24
N ASP A 115 -14.89 -4.06 -8.66
CA ASP A 115 -16.18 -4.24 -9.32
C ASP A 115 -16.32 -3.39 -10.60
N LYS A 116 -15.88 -2.14 -10.56
CA LYS A 116 -16.15 -1.17 -11.64
C LYS A 116 -14.95 -0.78 -12.48
N HIS A 117 -13.77 -0.63 -11.88
CA HIS A 117 -12.62 0.01 -12.52
C HIS A 117 -11.54 -0.99 -12.92
N SER A 118 -11.40 -2.09 -12.17
CA SER A 118 -10.35 -3.09 -12.36
C SER A 118 -10.90 -4.53 -12.28
N PRO A 119 -11.85 -4.92 -13.15
CA PRO A 119 -12.54 -6.21 -13.08
C PRO A 119 -11.64 -7.42 -13.40
N LYS A 120 -10.41 -7.20 -13.87
CA LYS A 120 -9.41 -8.24 -14.13
C LYS A 120 -8.45 -8.44 -12.95
N ALA A 121 -8.49 -7.57 -11.95
CA ALA A 121 -7.53 -7.58 -10.87
C ALA A 121 -7.72 -8.80 -9.97
N VAL A 122 -6.62 -9.51 -9.71
CA VAL A 122 -6.52 -10.44 -8.59
C VAL A 122 -5.96 -9.67 -7.40
N VAL A 123 -6.66 -9.75 -6.27
CA VAL A 123 -6.21 -9.10 -5.02
C VAL A 123 -5.24 -10.00 -4.29
N TYR A 124 -4.13 -9.45 -3.83
CA TYR A 124 -3.13 -10.12 -3.00
C TYR A 124 -3.12 -9.50 -1.61
N GLY A 125 -3.31 -10.31 -0.57
CA GLY A 125 -3.39 -9.84 0.82
C GLY A 125 -3.40 -10.98 1.83
N SER A 126 -3.70 -10.65 3.09
CA SER A 126 -3.81 -11.60 4.20
C SER A 126 -5.14 -12.40 4.18
N GLU A 127 -5.28 -13.42 5.04
CA GLU A 127 -6.57 -14.10 5.22
C GLU A 127 -7.63 -13.10 5.70
N THR A 128 -7.26 -12.18 6.60
CA THR A 128 -8.19 -11.12 7.06
C THR A 128 -8.69 -10.25 5.89
N VAL A 129 -7.82 -9.88 4.94
CA VAL A 129 -8.23 -9.18 3.70
C VAL A 129 -9.27 -10.01 2.94
N LYS A 130 -8.97 -11.30 2.69
CA LYS A 130 -9.88 -12.21 1.99
C LYS A 130 -11.22 -12.36 2.69
N HIS A 131 -11.23 -12.51 4.01
CA HIS A 131 -12.44 -12.67 4.80
C HIS A 131 -13.34 -11.44 4.76
N ILE A 132 -12.78 -10.23 4.78
CA ILE A 132 -13.52 -8.98 4.59
C ILE A 132 -14.06 -8.88 3.17
N LEU A 133 -13.22 -9.11 2.16
CA LEU A 133 -13.62 -9.01 0.75
C LEU A 133 -14.68 -10.05 0.36
N HIS A 134 -14.71 -11.21 1.01
CA HIS A 134 -15.77 -12.21 0.80
C HIS A 134 -17.17 -11.62 0.95
N ALA A 135 -17.38 -10.73 1.93
CA ALA A 135 -18.69 -10.09 2.18
C ALA A 135 -19.12 -9.12 1.08
N ALA A 136 -18.20 -8.66 0.24
CA ALA A 136 -18.46 -7.58 -0.70
C ALA A 136 -19.40 -8.00 -1.83
N LYS A 137 -20.43 -7.18 -2.04
CA LYS A 137 -21.45 -7.36 -3.09
C LYS A 137 -21.53 -6.10 -3.95
N ASN A 138 -21.77 -6.29 -5.24
CA ASN A 138 -22.02 -5.18 -6.16
C ASN A 138 -23.46 -4.63 -5.99
N SER A 139 -23.83 -3.62 -6.78
CA SER A 139 -25.14 -2.99 -6.69
C SER A 139 -26.33 -3.91 -7.03
N SER A 140 -26.10 -5.04 -7.71
CA SER A 140 -27.12 -6.07 -7.97
C SER A 140 -27.19 -7.15 -6.88
N GLY A 141 -26.37 -7.04 -5.83
CA GLY A 141 -26.31 -7.99 -4.71
C GLY A 141 -25.46 -9.24 -4.99
N GLN A 142 -24.73 -9.28 -6.11
CA GLN A 142 -23.85 -10.39 -6.46
C GLN A 142 -22.49 -10.23 -5.76
N ARG A 143 -21.89 -11.34 -5.31
CA ARG A 143 -20.54 -11.33 -4.73
C ARG A 143 -19.54 -10.83 -5.77
N ILE A 144 -18.70 -9.88 -5.38
CA ILE A 144 -17.65 -9.32 -6.24
C ILE A 144 -16.47 -10.30 -6.33
N PHE A 145 -16.08 -10.89 -5.20
CA PHE A 145 -14.91 -11.75 -5.11
C PHE A 145 -15.33 -13.22 -5.13
N GLY A 146 -15.11 -13.87 -6.27
CA GLY A 146 -15.28 -15.32 -6.45
C GLY A 146 -14.04 -16.12 -6.05
N ALA A 147 -14.09 -17.43 -6.31
CA ALA A 147 -12.93 -18.31 -6.12
C ALA A 147 -11.73 -17.82 -6.96
N GLY A 148 -10.58 -17.64 -6.32
CA GLY A 148 -9.35 -17.18 -6.97
C GLY A 148 -9.24 -15.68 -7.21
N ALA A 149 -10.25 -14.87 -6.86
CA ALA A 149 -10.19 -13.41 -6.98
C ALA A 149 -9.31 -12.77 -5.89
N VAL A 150 -9.05 -13.49 -4.79
CA VAL A 150 -8.12 -13.10 -3.72
C VAL A 150 -7.10 -14.21 -3.52
N VAL A 151 -5.83 -13.88 -3.67
CA VAL A 151 -4.69 -14.76 -3.38
C VAL A 151 -4.14 -14.40 -2.00
N VAL A 152 -4.08 -15.41 -1.13
CA VAL A 152 -3.45 -15.30 0.18
C VAL A 152 -2.12 -16.05 0.15
N PRO A 153 -0.96 -15.36 0.17
CA PRO A 153 0.33 -16.02 0.21
C PRO A 153 0.49 -16.85 1.49
N SER A 154 0.95 -18.09 1.35
CA SER A 154 1.24 -18.93 2.52
C SER A 154 2.46 -18.41 3.30
N GLN A 155 2.60 -18.84 4.55
CA GLN A 155 3.75 -18.48 5.38
C GLN A 155 5.10 -18.89 4.79
N GLN A 156 5.14 -19.89 3.90
CA GLN A 156 6.34 -20.31 3.18
C GLN A 156 6.62 -19.42 1.97
N GLN A 157 5.59 -18.85 1.35
CA GLN A 157 5.69 -17.97 0.19
C GLN A 157 6.04 -16.53 0.57
N ILE A 158 5.66 -16.10 1.78
CA ILE A 158 6.08 -14.84 2.36
C ILE A 158 7.54 -14.96 2.81
N THR A 159 8.36 -13.94 2.57
CA THR A 159 9.76 -13.94 3.01
C THR A 159 9.88 -13.99 4.54
N ASP A 160 11.00 -14.50 5.06
CA ASP A 160 11.29 -14.46 6.49
C ASP A 160 12.27 -13.32 6.80
N HIS A 161 11.78 -12.23 7.38
CA HIS A 161 12.58 -11.11 7.86
C HIS A 161 13.75 -11.51 8.80
N ARG A 162 13.71 -12.71 9.40
CA ARG A 162 14.78 -13.24 10.27
C ARG A 162 15.84 -14.03 9.51
N ASP A 163 15.55 -14.45 8.29
CA ASP A 163 16.45 -15.23 7.44
C ASP A 163 16.37 -14.73 5.98
N PRO A 164 17.17 -13.70 5.62
CA PRO A 164 17.16 -13.15 4.27
C PRO A 164 17.75 -14.11 3.22
N SER A 165 18.33 -15.25 3.62
CA SER A 165 18.84 -16.27 2.70
C SER A 165 17.73 -17.20 2.19
N ARG A 166 16.58 -17.23 2.87
CA ARG A 166 15.42 -18.01 2.44
C ARG A 166 14.83 -17.38 1.18
N PRO A 167 14.79 -18.09 0.04
CA PRO A 167 14.21 -17.56 -1.19
C PRO A 167 12.74 -17.20 -0.97
N GLY A 168 12.33 -16.04 -1.48
CA GLY A 168 10.93 -15.66 -1.55
C GLY A 168 10.21 -16.33 -2.73
N THR A 169 8.91 -16.09 -2.84
CA THR A 169 8.10 -16.58 -3.95
C THR A 169 7.60 -15.42 -4.82
N TRP A 170 7.82 -15.52 -6.12
CA TRP A 170 7.29 -14.60 -7.12
C TRP A 170 5.92 -15.08 -7.61
N PHE A 171 4.93 -14.20 -7.53
CA PHE A 171 3.62 -14.34 -8.17
C PHE A 171 3.62 -13.47 -9.42
N TYR A 172 3.39 -14.09 -10.57
CA TYR A 172 3.35 -13.41 -11.86
C TYR A 172 1.91 -13.03 -12.20
N SER A 173 1.75 -11.96 -12.98
CA SER A 173 0.45 -11.47 -13.41
C SER A 173 -0.33 -12.43 -14.32
N ASP A 174 0.33 -13.41 -14.91
CA ASP A 174 -0.30 -14.54 -15.63
C ASP A 174 -0.75 -15.69 -14.71
N GLY A 175 -0.65 -15.52 -13.38
CA GLY A 175 -1.05 -16.48 -12.36
C GLY A 175 0.00 -17.51 -12.00
N LYS A 176 1.19 -17.49 -12.61
CA LYS A 176 2.28 -18.41 -12.23
C LYS A 176 2.90 -18.04 -10.89
N VAL A 177 3.38 -19.06 -10.18
CA VAL A 177 4.03 -18.92 -8.89
C VAL A 177 5.37 -19.65 -8.94
N ILE A 178 6.47 -18.92 -8.76
CA ILE A 178 7.83 -19.46 -8.92
C ILE A 178 8.68 -19.01 -7.74
N THR A 179 9.40 -19.96 -7.12
CA THR A 179 10.37 -19.65 -6.07
C THR A 179 11.58 -18.94 -6.67
N ASP A 180 12.07 -17.90 -6.00
CA ASP A 180 13.25 -17.17 -6.46
C ASP A 180 14.47 -18.10 -6.61
N GLY A 181 15.21 -17.96 -7.71
CA GLY A 181 16.35 -18.81 -8.04
C GLY A 181 16.01 -20.17 -8.67
N ASP A 182 14.74 -20.54 -8.82
CA ASP A 182 14.37 -21.78 -9.50
C ASP A 182 14.54 -21.67 -11.03
N VAL A 183 15.66 -22.20 -11.52
CA VAL A 183 16.00 -22.25 -12.95
C VAL A 183 15.11 -23.20 -13.77
N ASN A 184 14.32 -24.05 -13.13
CA ASN A 184 13.37 -24.94 -13.79
C ASN A 184 11.94 -24.37 -13.80
N GLY A 185 11.73 -23.18 -13.25
CA GLY A 185 10.45 -22.49 -13.29
C GLY A 185 9.98 -22.27 -14.73
N ALA A 186 8.72 -22.62 -15.03
CA ALA A 186 8.15 -22.43 -16.37
C ALA A 186 8.17 -20.93 -16.75
N ASN A 187 8.61 -20.59 -17.97
CA ASN A 187 8.62 -19.21 -18.48
C ASN A 187 7.24 -18.55 -18.31
N SER A 188 7.13 -17.50 -17.48
CA SER A 188 5.93 -16.67 -17.41
C SER A 188 5.84 -15.76 -18.63
N VAL A 189 4.61 -15.45 -19.05
CA VAL A 189 4.33 -14.46 -20.10
C VAL A 189 3.80 -13.15 -19.52
N GLY A 190 3.59 -13.09 -18.20
CA GLY A 190 3.18 -11.87 -17.50
C GLY A 190 4.29 -10.84 -17.47
N SER A 191 3.92 -9.57 -17.59
CA SER A 191 4.87 -8.45 -17.58
C SER A 191 5.13 -7.88 -16.18
N ILE A 192 4.43 -8.38 -15.15
CA ILE A 192 4.58 -7.96 -13.75
C ILE A 192 4.74 -9.21 -12.88
N ARG A 193 5.64 -9.15 -11.90
CA ARG A 193 5.70 -10.12 -10.80
C ARG A 193 5.86 -9.43 -9.46
N VAL A 194 5.30 -10.04 -8.42
CA VAL A 194 5.32 -9.50 -7.05
C VAL A 194 5.75 -10.59 -6.07
N MET A 195 6.49 -10.21 -5.04
CA MET A 195 6.90 -11.08 -3.95
C MET A 195 6.45 -10.48 -2.62
N PRO A 196 5.65 -11.22 -1.83
CA PRO A 196 5.21 -10.76 -0.52
C PRO A 196 6.37 -10.81 0.48
N ILE A 197 6.62 -9.69 1.14
CA ILE A 197 7.63 -9.53 2.17
C ILE A 197 6.94 -9.44 3.53
N ARG A 198 7.42 -10.21 4.51
CA ARG A 198 6.89 -10.11 5.86
C ARG A 198 7.24 -8.75 6.48
N SER A 199 6.22 -7.98 6.82
CA SER A 199 6.35 -6.67 7.45
C SER A 199 5.56 -6.58 8.76
N MET A 200 5.50 -5.38 9.33
CA MET A 200 4.73 -5.05 10.52
C MET A 200 4.00 -3.72 10.29
N HIS A 201 3.05 -3.43 11.16
CA HIS A 201 2.38 -2.13 11.20
C HIS A 201 2.93 -1.28 12.35
N ALA A 202 3.28 -0.03 12.07
CA ALA A 202 3.68 0.92 13.09
C ALA A 202 2.56 1.15 14.12
N GLY A 203 2.92 1.61 15.33
CA GLY A 203 1.91 2.09 16.27
C GLY A 203 1.12 3.26 15.66
N HIS A 204 -0.14 3.42 16.05
CA HIS A 204 -0.94 4.58 15.69
C HIS A 204 -0.57 5.80 16.57
N LEU A 205 -0.29 5.57 17.86
CA LEU A 205 0.17 6.59 18.80
C LEU A 205 0.96 5.95 19.95
N PHE A 206 2.08 6.56 20.34
CA PHE A 206 2.99 6.06 21.37
C PHE A 206 3.41 4.59 21.17
N GLY A 207 3.57 4.16 19.92
CA GLY A 207 3.90 2.76 19.56
C GLY A 207 2.75 1.77 19.73
N HIS A 208 1.55 2.20 20.15
CA HIS A 208 0.39 1.33 20.32
C HIS A 208 -0.41 1.19 19.04
N ASN A 209 -0.68 -0.06 18.64
CA ASN A 209 -1.70 -0.33 17.62
C ASN A 209 -3.09 -0.35 18.27
N PHE A 210 -3.99 0.56 17.85
CA PHE A 210 -5.36 0.67 18.37
C PHE A 210 -6.38 -0.18 17.63
N ILE A 211 -6.04 -0.72 16.46
CA ILE A 211 -6.93 -1.56 15.64
C ILE A 211 -6.27 -2.94 15.38
N PRO A 212 -5.78 -3.65 16.43
CA PRO A 212 -5.21 -4.98 16.25
C PRO A 212 -6.32 -6.01 16.03
N GLY A 213 -5.90 -7.23 15.71
CA GLY A 213 -6.76 -8.40 15.56
C GLY A 213 -6.83 -8.87 14.11
N GLU A 214 -7.57 -9.96 13.91
CA GLU A 214 -7.71 -10.67 12.65
C GLU A 214 -9.11 -11.27 12.57
N TYR A 215 -9.50 -11.69 11.36
CA TYR A 215 -10.66 -12.56 11.14
C TYR A 215 -10.14 -13.91 10.67
N ASP A 216 -10.64 -14.99 11.26
CA ASP A 216 -10.39 -16.39 10.84
C ASP A 216 -11.66 -17.03 10.24
N TRP A 217 -12.68 -16.22 9.95
CA TRP A 217 -13.92 -16.62 9.27
C TRP A 217 -14.33 -15.60 8.21
N GLU A 218 -15.00 -16.08 7.17
CA GLU A 218 -15.60 -15.26 6.13
C GLU A 218 -16.72 -14.38 6.69
N LEU A 219 -16.66 -13.06 6.44
CA LEU A 219 -17.72 -12.15 6.87
C LEU A 219 -18.94 -12.26 5.95
N ASP A 220 -20.12 -11.98 6.54
CA ASP A 220 -21.41 -11.90 5.83
C ASP A 220 -21.69 -10.50 5.27
N ASP A 221 -21.25 -9.47 6.00
CA ASP A 221 -21.39 -8.04 5.69
C ASP A 221 -20.05 -7.32 5.86
N LEU A 222 -19.83 -6.27 5.06
CA LEU A 222 -18.63 -5.44 5.18
C LEU A 222 -18.60 -4.71 6.54
N PRO A 223 -17.42 -4.58 7.16
CA PRO A 223 -17.27 -3.82 8.39
C PRO A 223 -17.73 -2.37 8.22
N THR A 224 -18.38 -1.81 9.25
CA THR A 224 -18.83 -0.41 9.24
C THR A 224 -18.28 0.41 10.41
N GLY A 225 -17.74 -0.23 11.45
CA GLY A 225 -17.07 0.42 12.56
C GLY A 225 -15.57 0.52 12.31
N LEU A 226 -14.94 1.61 12.74
CA LEU A 226 -13.49 1.81 12.61
C LEU A 226 -12.68 0.63 13.17
N LEU A 227 -13.08 0.10 14.34
CA LEU A 227 -12.34 -0.98 15.01
C LEU A 227 -12.55 -2.36 14.36
N ASP A 228 -13.49 -2.47 13.42
CA ASP A 228 -13.82 -3.72 12.73
C ASP A 228 -13.00 -3.88 11.44
N TRP A 229 -12.37 -2.82 10.96
CA TRP A 229 -11.33 -2.89 9.92
C TRP A 229 -10.01 -3.32 10.55
N ARG A 230 -9.93 -4.59 10.97
CA ARG A 230 -8.80 -5.17 11.70
C ARG A 230 -7.50 -5.13 10.90
N LEU A 231 -6.36 -5.01 11.58
CA LEU A 231 -5.04 -5.09 10.93
C LEU A 231 -4.86 -6.38 10.10
N GLY A 232 -5.21 -7.53 10.69
CA GLY A 232 -4.91 -8.85 10.18
C GLY A 232 -3.69 -9.50 10.82
N GLU A 233 -3.54 -10.79 10.55
CA GLU A 233 -2.55 -11.69 11.16
C GLU A 233 -1.13 -11.47 10.62
N VAL A 234 -1.01 -10.91 9.40
CA VAL A 234 0.25 -10.54 8.76
C VAL A 234 0.09 -9.20 8.04
N THR A 235 1.04 -8.30 8.24
CA THR A 235 1.27 -7.13 7.38
C THR A 235 2.29 -7.47 6.31
N LEU A 236 2.00 -7.12 5.06
CA LEU A 236 2.84 -7.39 3.90
C LEU A 236 3.45 -6.09 3.37
N ALA A 237 4.74 -6.14 3.10
CA ALA A 237 5.41 -5.28 2.14
C ALA A 237 5.55 -6.05 0.83
N TRP A 238 6.00 -5.40 -0.23
CA TRP A 238 6.07 -6.02 -1.55
C TRP A 238 7.37 -5.68 -2.26
N MET A 239 8.00 -6.69 -2.86
CA MET A 239 8.92 -6.48 -3.98
C MET A 239 8.14 -6.65 -5.28
N ILE A 240 8.32 -5.74 -6.22
CA ILE A 240 7.60 -5.69 -7.49
C ILE A 240 8.64 -5.56 -8.60
N ASP A 241 8.56 -6.42 -9.60
CA ASP A 241 9.36 -6.29 -10.81
C ASP A 241 8.47 -6.02 -12.01
N LEU A 242 8.84 -5.00 -12.78
CA LEU A 242 8.29 -4.74 -14.11
C LEU A 242 9.23 -5.38 -15.14
N LEU A 243 8.73 -6.37 -15.86
CA LEU A 243 9.53 -7.28 -16.68
C LEU A 243 9.64 -6.81 -18.14
N GLY A 244 10.78 -7.10 -18.76
CA GLY A 244 11.01 -6.95 -20.20
C GLY A 244 10.49 -8.14 -21.00
N GLU A 245 10.61 -8.08 -22.33
CA GLU A 245 10.22 -9.19 -23.24
C GLU A 245 11.04 -10.46 -23.00
N ASP A 246 12.25 -10.31 -22.49
CA ASP A 246 13.15 -11.40 -22.12
C ASP A 246 12.83 -12.00 -20.74
N GLY A 247 11.77 -11.53 -20.08
CA GLY A 247 11.35 -11.95 -18.75
C GLY A 247 12.26 -11.43 -17.62
N ARG A 248 13.23 -10.55 -17.92
CA ARG A 248 14.12 -9.96 -16.92
C ARG A 248 13.52 -8.68 -16.34
N PRO A 249 13.78 -8.37 -15.07
CA PRO A 249 13.27 -7.16 -14.45
C PRO A 249 13.94 -5.90 -15.01
N VAL A 250 13.17 -5.06 -15.70
CA VAL A 250 13.58 -3.72 -16.16
C VAL A 250 13.57 -2.75 -14.99
N TYR A 251 12.53 -2.80 -14.17
CA TYR A 251 12.41 -2.04 -12.93
C TYR A 251 12.18 -2.96 -11.74
N ARG A 252 12.75 -2.59 -10.60
CA ARG A 252 12.46 -3.21 -9.31
C ARG A 252 11.99 -2.16 -8.31
N ILE A 253 10.83 -2.39 -7.71
CA ILE A 253 10.18 -1.48 -6.78
C ILE A 253 10.00 -2.20 -5.45
N HIS A 254 10.42 -1.57 -4.36
CA HIS A 254 10.12 -2.01 -3.02
C HIS A 254 9.02 -1.12 -2.43
N TYR A 255 7.95 -1.71 -1.89
CA TYR A 255 6.82 -0.98 -1.32
C TYR A 255 6.57 -1.39 0.12
N GLN A 256 6.64 -0.39 1.02
CA GLN A 256 6.22 -0.51 2.42
C GLN A 256 4.79 0.02 2.58
N ASP A 257 3.84 -0.90 2.76
CA ASP A 257 2.44 -0.56 2.99
C ASP A 257 2.21 0.11 4.37
N SER A 258 3.11 -0.12 5.32
CA SER A 258 3.13 0.57 6.61
C SER A 258 4.58 0.81 7.06
N ALA A 259 4.78 1.81 7.92
CA ALA A 259 6.07 2.01 8.57
C ALA A 259 6.42 0.80 9.48
N ALA A 260 7.67 0.37 9.44
CA ALA A 260 8.09 -0.89 10.06
C ALA A 260 9.47 -0.77 10.74
N GLU A 261 9.65 -1.42 11.89
CA GLU A 261 10.97 -1.52 12.51
C GLU A 261 11.83 -2.56 11.79
N PRO A 262 13.11 -2.29 11.52
CA PRO A 262 14.02 -3.32 11.02
C PRO A 262 14.04 -4.58 11.91
N PRO A 263 14.12 -5.79 11.32
CA PRO A 263 14.22 -6.06 9.89
C PRO A 263 12.86 -6.31 9.20
N TRP A 264 11.73 -5.93 9.81
CA TRP A 264 10.42 -6.08 9.19
C TRP A 264 10.32 -5.27 7.89
N GLY A 265 9.77 -5.90 6.86
CA GLY A 265 9.66 -5.29 5.52
C GLY A 265 11.00 -5.16 4.81
N PHE A 266 12.07 -5.82 5.27
CA PHE A 266 13.33 -5.85 4.52
C PHE A 266 13.25 -6.93 3.43
N PRO A 267 13.74 -6.64 2.21
CA PRO A 267 13.75 -7.64 1.15
C PRO A 267 14.74 -8.78 1.45
N PRO A 268 14.49 -9.99 0.94
CA PRO A 268 15.44 -11.08 1.01
C PRO A 268 16.61 -10.83 0.04
N ILE A 269 17.60 -11.71 0.07
CA ILE A 269 18.61 -11.80 -0.99
C ILE A 269 17.93 -12.39 -2.23
N ILE A 270 17.86 -11.62 -3.31
CA ILE A 270 17.26 -12.04 -4.59
C ILE A 270 18.34 -12.52 -5.54
N SER A 271 18.09 -13.66 -6.18
CA SER A 271 19.03 -14.41 -7.02
C SER A 271 19.64 -13.63 -8.18
N ASP A 272 18.91 -12.67 -8.76
CA ASP A 272 19.33 -11.91 -9.95
C ASP A 272 20.21 -10.69 -9.63
N SER A 273 20.48 -10.40 -8.36
CA SER A 273 21.28 -9.25 -7.90
C SER A 273 20.82 -7.88 -8.39
N LYS A 274 19.62 -7.75 -8.98
CA LYS A 274 19.10 -6.46 -9.42
C LYS A 274 18.78 -5.59 -8.19
N ARG A 275 19.29 -4.36 -8.24
CA ARG A 275 19.05 -3.34 -7.20
C ARG A 275 17.62 -2.85 -7.26
N VAL A 276 17.13 -2.33 -6.13
CA VAL A 276 15.88 -1.58 -6.10
C VAL A 276 16.07 -0.27 -6.87
N ASP A 277 15.20 -0.01 -7.85
CA ASP A 277 15.17 1.25 -8.59
C ASP A 277 14.34 2.29 -7.82
N VAL A 278 13.17 1.88 -7.31
CA VAL A 278 12.23 2.74 -6.59
C VAL A 278 11.89 2.17 -5.21
N GLU A 279 11.98 2.98 -4.18
CA GLU A 279 11.49 2.68 -2.83
C GLU A 279 10.24 3.53 -2.55
N ILE A 280 9.11 2.88 -2.31
CA ILE A 280 7.87 3.54 -1.89
C ILE A 280 7.71 3.37 -0.38
N LEU A 281 7.76 4.47 0.35
CA LEU A 281 7.69 4.53 1.81
C LEU A 281 6.34 5.05 2.29
N CYS A 282 5.90 4.53 3.44
CA CYS A 282 4.76 5.05 4.19
C CYS A 282 5.24 6.17 5.11
N GLY A 283 4.72 7.39 4.90
CA GLY A 283 4.96 8.53 5.79
C GLY A 283 4.24 8.41 7.12
N GLY A 284 3.06 7.78 7.13
CA GLY A 284 2.25 7.54 8.31
C GLY A 284 2.99 6.70 9.36
N GLY A 285 2.95 7.13 10.62
CA GLY A 285 3.54 6.38 11.73
C GLY A 285 5.07 6.28 11.70
N TRP A 286 5.78 7.01 10.83
CA TRP A 286 7.24 6.94 10.71
C TRP A 286 7.98 7.19 12.02
N ASN A 287 7.41 8.02 12.91
CA ASN A 287 7.95 8.38 14.21
C ASN A 287 7.56 7.43 15.34
N GLN A 288 6.80 6.36 15.04
CA GLN A 288 6.35 5.34 15.98
C GLN A 288 7.21 4.06 15.92
N VAL A 289 8.24 4.06 15.07
CA VAL A 289 9.14 2.93 14.82
C VAL A 289 10.59 3.41 14.78
N SER A 290 11.50 2.60 15.31
CA SER A 290 12.93 2.92 15.33
C SER A 290 13.63 2.50 14.04
N TYR A 291 14.56 3.32 13.55
CA TYR A 291 15.44 3.02 12.41
C TYR A 291 14.77 2.67 11.07
N TYR A 292 13.46 2.90 10.93
CA TYR A 292 12.68 2.53 9.74
C TYR A 292 13.35 2.98 8.42
N LEU A 293 13.41 4.29 8.17
CA LEU A 293 13.96 4.82 6.91
C LEU A 293 15.46 4.53 6.78
N THR A 294 16.24 4.84 7.82
CA THR A 294 17.70 4.71 7.78
C THR A 294 18.15 3.26 7.57
N GLY A 295 17.50 2.30 8.23
CA GLY A 295 17.83 0.88 8.11
C GLY A 295 17.46 0.34 6.73
N LEU A 296 16.23 0.59 6.30
CA LEU A 296 15.71 0.08 5.03
C LEU A 296 16.48 0.65 3.83
N LEU A 297 16.67 1.98 3.77
CA LEU A 297 17.35 2.63 2.65
C LEU A 297 18.85 2.30 2.55
N ARG A 298 19.47 1.82 3.64
CA ARG A 298 20.83 1.26 3.60
C ARG A 298 20.89 -0.11 2.93
N VAL A 299 19.82 -0.89 3.04
CA VAL A 299 19.69 -2.22 2.43
C VAL A 299 19.24 -2.09 0.99
N THR A 300 18.17 -1.34 0.72
CA THR A 300 17.55 -1.26 -0.61
C THR A 300 18.35 -0.39 -1.58
N LYS A 301 19.01 0.67 -1.09
CA LYS A 301 19.84 1.60 -1.87
C LYS A 301 19.15 2.05 -3.18
N PRO A 302 17.95 2.61 -3.08
CA PRO A 302 17.13 2.93 -4.25
C PRO A 302 17.70 4.12 -5.02
N ARG A 303 17.31 4.24 -6.29
CA ARG A 303 17.66 5.39 -7.15
C ARG A 303 16.65 6.54 -7.00
N LEU A 304 15.42 6.20 -6.60
CA LEU A 304 14.32 7.12 -6.35
C LEU A 304 13.56 6.65 -5.10
N VAL A 305 13.24 7.58 -4.21
CA VAL A 305 12.40 7.35 -3.04
C VAL A 305 11.10 8.12 -3.22
N LEU A 306 9.97 7.44 -3.09
CA LEU A 306 8.63 8.02 -3.09
C LEU A 306 8.08 7.98 -1.67
N LEU A 307 7.59 9.10 -1.18
CA LEU A 307 6.92 9.17 0.13
C LEU A 307 5.42 9.32 -0.10
N GLY A 308 4.66 8.25 0.14
CA GLY A 308 3.18 8.30 0.19
C GLY A 308 2.68 8.30 1.62
N HIS A 309 1.35 8.23 1.78
CA HIS A 309 0.68 8.15 3.08
C HIS A 309 1.18 9.21 4.07
N TRP A 310 1.48 10.41 3.55
CA TRP A 310 1.95 11.54 4.34
C TRP A 310 0.79 12.48 4.66
N GLU A 311 -0.31 12.37 3.93
CA GLU A 311 -1.46 13.23 3.98
C GLU A 311 -2.59 12.66 4.83
N ASN A 312 -3.49 13.55 5.24
CA ASN A 312 -4.65 13.26 6.05
C ASN A 312 -5.61 12.32 5.31
N PHE A 313 -5.98 11.23 5.98
CA PHE A 313 -6.99 10.29 5.51
C PHE A 313 -8.25 10.29 6.41
N PHE A 314 -8.36 11.26 7.32
CA PHE A 314 -9.57 11.54 8.10
C PHE A 314 -10.34 12.71 7.47
N GLY A 315 -11.17 12.46 6.47
CA GLY A 315 -12.02 13.49 5.84
C GLY A 315 -11.31 14.32 4.80
N ASN A 316 -10.42 13.72 3.99
CA ASN A 316 -9.73 14.44 2.93
C ASN A 316 -10.69 14.83 1.79
N ASP A 317 -10.52 16.02 1.23
CA ASP A 317 -11.18 16.42 -0.02
C ASP A 317 -10.19 16.23 -1.17
N LEU A 318 -10.51 15.31 -2.08
CA LEU A 318 -9.64 14.96 -3.21
C LEU A 318 -9.70 15.97 -4.36
N GLY A 319 -10.60 16.96 -4.28
CA GLY A 319 -10.63 18.11 -5.20
C GLY A 319 -9.77 19.28 -4.76
N GLU A 320 -9.23 19.25 -3.54
CA GLU A 320 -8.44 20.32 -2.94
C GLU A 320 -7.01 19.83 -2.64
N PRO A 321 -6.03 20.73 -2.48
CA PRO A 321 -4.70 20.36 -2.04
C PRO A 321 -4.72 19.59 -0.71
N ALA A 322 -3.99 18.47 -0.68
CA ALA A 322 -3.93 17.58 0.45
C ALA A 322 -3.23 18.24 1.65
N ARG A 323 -3.71 17.89 2.84
CA ARG A 323 -3.17 18.40 4.09
C ARG A 323 -2.51 17.30 4.89
N THR A 324 -1.61 17.66 5.79
CA THR A 324 -0.86 16.68 6.59
C THR A 324 -1.73 15.88 7.54
N ILE A 325 -1.32 14.65 7.86
CA ILE A 325 -1.88 13.87 8.98
C ILE A 325 -1.84 14.72 10.27
N PRO A 326 -2.93 14.79 11.05
CA PRO A 326 -2.93 15.50 12.33
C PRO A 326 -1.80 15.05 13.26
N LEU A 327 -1.15 16.01 13.92
CA LEU A 327 -0.12 15.78 14.95
C LEU A 327 1.18 15.10 14.47
N LEU A 328 1.29 14.72 13.19
CA LEU A 328 2.49 14.13 12.62
C LEU A 328 3.45 15.24 12.15
N GLY A 329 4.66 15.27 12.70
CA GLY A 329 5.72 16.14 12.23
C GLY A 329 6.63 15.44 11.22
N TYR A 330 7.10 16.16 10.20
CA TYR A 330 7.90 15.58 9.10
C TYR A 330 9.37 15.97 9.11
N LYS A 331 9.78 16.95 9.93
CA LYS A 331 11.16 17.44 9.97
C LYS A 331 12.20 16.32 10.12
N GLY A 332 12.00 15.42 11.09
CA GLY A 332 12.95 14.31 11.31
C GLY A 332 12.92 13.22 10.24
N LEU A 333 11.80 13.07 9.52
CA LEU A 333 11.70 12.20 8.35
C LEU A 333 12.48 12.80 7.18
N LEU A 334 12.29 14.08 6.89
CA LEU A 334 12.95 14.78 5.80
C LEU A 334 14.47 14.86 5.99
N GLU A 335 14.95 15.06 7.23
CA GLU A 335 16.39 15.02 7.51
C GLU A 335 17.01 13.64 7.20
N GLN A 336 16.29 12.55 7.46
CA GLN A 336 16.74 11.19 7.10
C GLN A 336 16.72 10.94 5.58
N LEU A 337 15.80 11.58 4.87
CA LEU A 337 15.63 11.45 3.43
C LEU A 337 16.54 12.36 2.60
N LYS A 338 17.09 13.42 3.19
CA LYS A 338 17.97 14.39 2.53
C LYS A 338 19.11 13.81 1.66
N PRO A 339 19.74 12.66 1.99
CA PRO A 339 20.78 12.06 1.15
C PRO A 339 20.26 11.39 -0.13
N TYR A 340 18.95 11.23 -0.27
CA TYR A 340 18.31 10.46 -1.34
C TYR A 340 17.57 11.36 -2.32
N ASN A 341 17.40 10.88 -3.55
CA ASN A 341 16.51 11.51 -4.52
C ASN A 341 15.05 11.19 -4.14
N VAL A 342 14.35 12.15 -3.55
CA VAL A 342 13.04 11.96 -2.93
C VAL A 342 11.98 12.78 -3.64
N VAL A 343 10.83 12.16 -3.88
CA VAL A 343 9.60 12.82 -4.33
C VAL A 343 8.52 12.60 -3.28
N VAL A 344 7.90 13.69 -2.85
CA VAL A 344 6.67 13.69 -2.04
C VAL A 344 5.55 14.13 -2.98
N PRO A 345 4.80 13.22 -3.61
CA PRO A 345 3.76 13.58 -4.56
C PRO A 345 2.48 14.07 -3.87
N GLU A 346 1.83 15.06 -4.48
CA GLU A 346 0.42 15.38 -4.25
C GLU A 346 -0.45 14.22 -4.77
N PRO A 347 -1.57 13.86 -4.13
CA PRO A 347 -2.52 12.92 -4.71
C PRO A 347 -2.85 13.23 -6.18
N PHE A 348 -2.95 12.18 -6.99
CA PHE A 348 -3.12 12.18 -8.45
C PHE A 348 -1.92 12.64 -9.28
N SER A 349 -0.77 12.91 -8.65
CA SER A 349 0.45 13.24 -9.36
C SER A 349 1.10 12.02 -10.01
N ASP A 350 1.77 12.28 -11.12
CA ASP A 350 2.61 11.34 -11.85
C ASP A 350 4.08 11.51 -11.46
N ILE A 351 4.78 10.39 -11.32
CA ILE A 351 6.21 10.33 -11.08
C ILE A 351 6.84 9.44 -12.13
N LEU A 352 7.73 10.00 -12.95
CA LEU A 352 8.49 9.23 -13.95
C LEU A 352 9.42 8.24 -13.24
N LEU A 353 9.47 7.01 -13.75
CA LEU A 353 10.48 6.05 -13.30
C LEU A 353 11.88 6.53 -13.73
N PRO A 354 12.94 6.23 -12.94
CA PRO A 354 14.30 6.53 -13.37
C PRO A 354 14.60 5.83 -14.71
N PRO A 355 15.54 6.32 -15.54
CA PRO A 355 15.92 5.62 -16.76
C PRO A 355 16.36 4.17 -16.45
N PRO A 356 16.01 3.15 -17.25
CA PRO A 356 16.52 1.79 -17.04
C PRO A 356 18.06 1.79 -16.99
N MET A 357 18.65 0.94 -16.15
CA MET A 357 20.10 0.70 -16.23
C MET A 357 20.37 -0.20 -17.45
N GLU A 358 21.42 0.12 -18.20
CA GLU A 358 21.92 -0.71 -19.33
C GLU A 358 22.44 -2.07 -18.87
#